data_AF-A0A7D7VRA3-F1
#
_entry.id   AF-A0A7D7VRA3-F1
#
_cell.length_a   1.000
_cell.length_b   1.000
_cell.length_c   1.000
_cell.angle_alpha   90.00
_cell.angle_beta   90.00
_cell.angle_gamma   90.00
#
_symmetry.space_group_name_H-M   'P 1'
#
loop_
_entity.id
_entity.type
_entity.pdbx_description
1 polymer ?
#
loop_
_entity_poly.entity_id
_entity_poly.type
_entity_poly.pdbx_seq_one_letter_code
_entity_poly.pdbx_strand_id
1 'polypeptide(L)'
;MTNFRTDRKLFGIKQADRLLHFYCFGKSGSGKTSLLKTLMLQDAEARRGFAFLDLHGDASVELIAKINDRFSDRKLIYFDVTNPDMEYGYNPIRKVSPSKRSLVASNILETFQRNWKSAWGLKMEHILRMILLTLLEQPSANFSGILRLLHDSTYRNECLTNISSEAIRLFWEKEFVKYKPNDLLPIMNKLGGFLSHNIVRKILVENTKQISLRSILDSNTILIINLAKGQVGSDVANILGGLLLTSLASASFSRIDILEKDRTPYFFYIDEFQILSSTELIAELLAQVRKFKIGLILANQFLHQLNVEVRNSVFGNVGTIICFRLGIHDANLMAKEFYPIFTTTDFTSLANYSIYLKLMIDGKPSVPFSADTIL
;
A
#
# COMPACT_ATOMS: atom_id res chain seq x y z
N MET A 1 -24.26 -5.32 -12.39
CA MET A 1 -25.48 -5.84 -13.05
C MET A 1 -25.35 -5.62 -14.55
N THR A 2 -25.54 -6.64 -15.39
CA THR A 2 -25.46 -6.44 -16.86
C THR A 2 -26.57 -5.51 -17.33
N ASN A 3 -26.28 -4.67 -18.32
CA ASN A 3 -27.24 -3.68 -18.83
C ASN A 3 -27.64 -3.93 -20.30
N PHE A 4 -27.24 -5.07 -20.88
CA PHE A 4 -27.65 -5.47 -22.22
C PHE A 4 -29.16 -5.67 -22.29
N ARG A 5 -29.83 -4.91 -23.17
CA ARG A 5 -31.28 -4.99 -23.46
C ARG A 5 -32.16 -5.05 -22.20
N THR A 6 -31.79 -4.36 -21.12
CA THR A 6 -32.54 -4.32 -19.85
C THR A 6 -32.66 -5.64 -19.07
N ASP A 7 -31.92 -6.70 -19.46
CA ASP A 7 -31.94 -8.03 -18.80
C ASP A 7 -31.51 -7.99 -17.32
N ARG A 8 -30.74 -6.96 -16.92
CA ARG A 8 -30.42 -6.62 -15.51
C ARG A 8 -29.95 -7.82 -14.67
N LYS A 9 -29.11 -8.69 -15.24
CA LYS A 9 -28.60 -9.87 -14.53
C LYS A 9 -27.48 -9.49 -13.56
N LEU A 10 -27.60 -9.95 -12.32
CA LEU A 10 -26.50 -9.91 -11.38
C LEU A 10 -25.42 -10.90 -11.80
N PHE A 11 -24.17 -10.50 -11.61
CA PHE A 11 -23.01 -11.33 -11.84
C PHE A 11 -21.97 -11.02 -10.76
N GLY A 12 -21.06 -11.95 -10.55
CA GLY A 12 -19.94 -11.81 -9.61
C GLY A 12 -18.65 -12.37 -10.21
N ILE A 13 -17.59 -12.31 -9.42
CA ILE A 13 -16.27 -12.85 -9.78
C ILE A 13 -16.01 -14.08 -8.92
N LYS A 14 -15.60 -15.19 -9.52
CA LYS A 14 -15.20 -16.39 -8.79
C LYS A 14 -13.98 -16.09 -7.92
N GLN A 15 -13.92 -16.63 -6.71
CA GLN A 15 -12.82 -16.29 -5.78
C GLN A 15 -11.44 -16.69 -6.32
N ALA A 16 -11.35 -17.82 -7.04
CA ALA A 16 -10.11 -18.24 -7.70
C ALA A 16 -9.65 -17.25 -8.77
N ASP A 17 -10.59 -16.72 -9.57
CA ASP A 17 -10.30 -15.70 -10.59
C ASP A 17 -9.96 -14.34 -9.95
N ARG A 18 -10.54 -14.02 -8.79
CA ARG A 18 -10.25 -12.78 -8.06
C ARG A 18 -8.80 -12.69 -7.55
N LEU A 19 -8.14 -13.83 -7.37
CA LEU A 19 -6.71 -13.91 -7.05
C LEU A 19 -5.80 -13.53 -8.23
N LEU A 20 -6.36 -13.39 -9.43
CA LEU A 20 -5.67 -12.79 -10.58
C LEU A 20 -5.72 -11.26 -10.54
N HIS A 21 -5.95 -10.68 -9.37
CA HIS A 21 -6.05 -9.24 -9.18
C HIS A 21 -7.23 -8.60 -9.94
N PHE A 22 -7.48 -7.36 -9.58
CA PHE A 22 -8.54 -6.53 -10.11
C PHE A 22 -8.00 -5.13 -10.25
N TYR A 23 -8.33 -4.49 -11.38
CA TYR A 23 -7.92 -3.13 -11.65
C TYR A 23 -9.12 -2.33 -12.15
N CYS A 24 -9.37 -1.18 -11.52
CA CYS A 24 -10.40 -0.26 -11.99
C CYS A 24 -9.90 1.18 -12.08
N PHE A 25 -10.35 1.92 -13.09
CA PHE A 25 -9.95 3.30 -13.25
C PHE A 25 -10.96 4.12 -14.06
N GLY A 26 -10.80 5.43 -13.99
CA GLY A 26 -11.64 6.42 -14.66
C GLY A 26 -11.74 7.72 -13.88
N LYS A 27 -12.41 8.71 -14.47
CA LYS A 27 -12.47 10.09 -13.93
C LYS A 27 -13.01 10.14 -12.49
N SER A 28 -12.69 11.22 -11.77
CA SER A 28 -13.31 11.48 -10.46
C SER A 28 -14.84 11.55 -10.58
N GLY A 29 -15.54 11.09 -9.54
CA GLY A 29 -17.01 11.04 -9.50
C GLY A 29 -17.67 9.97 -10.38
N SER A 30 -16.89 9.07 -11.00
CA SER A 30 -17.44 8.06 -11.92
C SER A 30 -18.09 6.85 -11.23
N GLY A 31 -17.84 6.65 -9.93
CA GLY A 31 -18.36 5.51 -9.16
C GLY A 31 -17.32 4.48 -8.68
N LYS A 32 -16.01 4.70 -8.89
CA LYS A 32 -14.92 3.80 -8.45
C LYS A 32 -15.00 3.47 -6.96
N THR A 33 -15.00 4.50 -6.11
CA THR A 33 -15.04 4.34 -4.65
C THR A 33 -16.30 3.62 -4.20
N SER A 34 -17.45 3.90 -4.84
CA SER A 34 -18.69 3.17 -4.58
C SER A 34 -18.55 1.68 -4.91
N LEU A 35 -17.97 1.33 -6.06
CA LEU A 35 -17.70 -0.06 -6.43
C LEU A 35 -16.77 -0.75 -5.42
N LEU A 36 -15.67 -0.11 -5.01
CA LEU A 36 -14.76 -0.67 -4.02
C LEU A 36 -15.47 -0.91 -2.68
N LYS A 37 -16.28 0.05 -2.20
CA LYS A 37 -17.11 -0.12 -0.99
C LYS A 37 -18.06 -1.30 -1.12
N THR A 38 -18.76 -1.43 -2.24
CA THR A 38 -19.66 -2.57 -2.48
C THR A 38 -18.89 -3.90 -2.39
N LEU A 39 -17.72 -4.00 -3.03
CA LEU A 39 -16.89 -5.21 -2.97
C LEU A 39 -16.41 -5.51 -1.54
N MET A 40 -15.98 -4.50 -0.78
CA MET A 40 -15.53 -4.66 0.61
C MET A 40 -16.66 -5.07 1.55
N LEU A 41 -17.88 -4.53 1.36
CA LEU A 41 -19.05 -4.94 2.13
C LEU A 41 -19.44 -6.39 1.85
N GLN A 42 -19.37 -6.83 0.58
CA GLN A 42 -19.59 -8.24 0.21
C GLN A 42 -18.52 -9.17 0.80
N ASP A 43 -17.28 -8.70 0.95
CA ASP A 43 -16.24 -9.44 1.66
C ASP A 43 -16.53 -9.54 3.15
N ALA A 44 -16.92 -8.44 3.80
CA ALA A 44 -17.30 -8.45 5.21
C ALA A 44 -18.46 -9.42 5.47
N GLU A 45 -19.52 -9.36 4.66
CA GLU A 45 -20.70 -10.24 4.71
C GLU A 45 -20.32 -11.71 4.57
N ALA A 46 -19.51 -12.04 3.56
CA ALA A 46 -19.06 -13.40 3.32
C ALA A 46 -17.87 -13.83 4.20
N ARG A 47 -17.63 -13.09 5.28
CA ARG A 47 -16.60 -13.32 6.29
C ARG A 47 -15.15 -13.40 5.76
N ARG A 48 -14.83 -12.70 4.67
CA ARG A 48 -13.49 -12.57 4.09
C ARG A 48 -12.76 -11.33 4.62
N GLY A 49 -11.51 -11.50 5.01
CA GLY A 49 -10.61 -10.46 5.48
C GLY A 49 -10.01 -9.68 4.31
N PHE A 50 -9.79 -8.40 4.53
CA PHE A 50 -9.19 -7.51 3.56
C PHE A 50 -8.49 -6.35 4.25
N ALA A 51 -7.49 -5.77 3.58
CA ALA A 51 -6.88 -4.50 3.96
C ALA A 51 -7.36 -3.43 2.98
N PHE A 52 -7.81 -2.28 3.48
CA PHE A 52 -8.13 -1.12 2.67
C PHE A 52 -7.18 0.03 3.02
N LEU A 53 -6.48 0.54 2.01
CA LEU A 53 -5.64 1.73 2.12
C LEU A 53 -6.37 2.87 1.42
N ASP A 54 -6.84 3.82 2.24
CA ASP A 54 -7.61 4.97 1.79
C ASP A 54 -6.79 6.25 1.94
N LEU A 55 -6.45 6.85 0.81
CA LEU A 55 -5.68 8.09 0.79
C LEU A 55 -6.51 9.31 1.20
N HIS A 56 -7.83 9.28 1.00
CA HIS A 56 -8.71 10.43 1.18
C HIS A 56 -9.47 10.40 2.51
N GLY A 57 -9.90 9.22 2.94
CA GLY A 57 -10.46 8.93 4.26
C GLY A 57 -11.98 8.85 4.33
N ASP A 58 -12.70 9.54 3.44
CA ASP A 58 -14.17 9.55 3.44
C ASP A 58 -14.76 8.15 3.26
N ALA A 59 -14.13 7.34 2.40
CA ALA A 59 -14.58 5.97 2.13
C ALA A 59 -14.40 5.06 3.36
N SER A 60 -13.32 5.27 4.11
CA SER A 60 -13.03 4.54 5.35
C SER A 60 -14.08 4.81 6.41
N VAL A 61 -14.43 6.07 6.64
CA VAL A 61 -15.42 6.46 7.66
C VAL A 61 -16.78 5.81 7.38
N GLU A 62 -17.26 5.89 6.14
CA GLU A 62 -18.52 5.27 5.75
C GLU A 62 -18.48 3.74 5.86
N LEU A 63 -17.38 3.11 5.42
CA LEU A 63 -17.22 1.66 5.45
C LEU A 63 -17.21 1.12 6.88
N ILE A 64 -16.48 1.77 7.79
CA ILE A 64 -16.44 1.41 9.22
C ILE A 64 -17.83 1.46 9.83
N ALA A 65 -18.58 2.55 9.59
CA ALA A 65 -19.94 2.69 10.12
C ALA A 65 -20.84 1.54 9.65
N LYS A 66 -20.80 1.20 8.35
CA LYS A 66 -21.60 0.09 7.80
C LYS A 66 -21.16 -1.29 8.32
N ILE A 67 -19.87 -1.52 8.50
CA ILE A 67 -19.37 -2.79 9.03
C ILE A 67 -19.76 -2.96 10.50
N ASN A 68 -19.61 -1.92 11.32
CA ASN A 68 -19.99 -1.99 12.73
C ASN A 68 -21.50 -2.17 12.94
N ASP A 69 -22.32 -1.56 12.07
CA ASP A 69 -23.78 -1.70 12.10
C ASP A 69 -24.24 -3.12 11.70
N ARG A 70 -23.70 -3.66 10.60
CA ARG A 70 -24.21 -4.90 9.99
C ARG A 70 -23.44 -6.17 10.37
N PHE A 71 -22.18 -6.03 10.73
CA PHE A 71 -21.23 -7.14 10.90
C PHE A 71 -20.38 -6.94 12.17
N SER A 72 -21.01 -6.56 13.27
CA SER A 72 -20.36 -6.21 14.54
C SER A 72 -19.52 -7.34 15.18
N ASP A 73 -19.75 -8.59 14.78
CA ASP A 73 -18.99 -9.76 15.22
C ASP A 73 -17.65 -9.93 14.46
N ARG A 74 -17.41 -9.14 13.41
CA ARG A 74 -16.18 -9.19 12.62
C ARG A 74 -15.04 -8.53 13.38
N LYS A 75 -13.88 -9.18 13.39
CA LYS A 75 -12.64 -8.54 13.84
C LYS A 75 -12.24 -7.45 12.84
N LEU A 76 -12.17 -6.22 13.35
CA LEU A 76 -11.87 -5.02 12.58
C LEU A 76 -10.81 -4.20 13.32
N ILE A 77 -9.77 -3.80 12.59
CA ILE A 77 -8.78 -2.83 13.06
C ILE A 77 -8.93 -1.59 12.19
N TYR A 78 -9.29 -0.48 12.83
CA TYR A 78 -9.30 0.84 12.20
C TYR A 78 -8.02 1.60 12.56
N PHE A 79 -7.14 1.72 11.58
CA PHE A 79 -5.87 2.44 11.67
C PHE A 79 -6.03 3.82 11.03
N ASP A 80 -6.56 4.75 11.80
CA ASP A 80 -6.81 6.14 11.42
C ASP A 80 -5.70 7.09 11.85
N VAL A 81 -4.95 7.63 10.88
CA VAL A 81 -3.86 8.57 11.15
C VAL A 81 -4.36 9.99 11.50
N THR A 82 -5.67 10.23 11.49
CA THR A 82 -6.23 11.49 12.02
C THR A 82 -6.59 11.40 13.49
N ASN A 83 -6.73 10.18 14.02
CA ASN A 83 -7.17 9.96 15.39
C ASN A 83 -6.02 10.26 16.39
N PRO A 84 -6.10 11.34 17.19
CA PRO A 84 -5.07 11.65 18.16
C PRO A 84 -4.96 10.58 19.25
N ASP A 85 -6.01 9.83 19.54
CA ASP A 85 -6.07 8.80 20.58
C ASP A 85 -5.79 7.39 20.04
N MET A 86 -5.14 7.31 18.87
CA MET A 86 -4.72 6.05 18.27
C MET A 86 -3.88 5.23 19.26
N GLU A 87 -4.38 4.06 19.64
CA GLU A 87 -3.66 3.12 20.52
C GLU A 87 -2.60 2.31 19.78
N TYR A 88 -2.80 2.11 18.47
CA TYR A 88 -1.99 1.22 17.68
C TYR A 88 -0.68 1.90 17.26
N GLY A 89 0.43 1.22 17.51
CA GLY A 89 1.74 1.56 16.98
C GLY A 89 2.10 0.73 15.76
N TYR A 90 3.05 1.22 14.97
CA TYR A 90 3.66 0.51 13.87
C TYR A 90 5.15 0.87 13.80
N ASN A 91 6.01 -0.14 13.90
CA ASN A 91 7.46 0.04 13.87
C ASN A 91 8.09 -0.90 12.84
N PRO A 92 8.48 -0.41 11.64
CA PRO A 92 8.99 -1.26 10.57
C PRO A 92 10.39 -1.83 10.83
N ILE A 93 11.14 -1.30 11.81
CA ILE A 93 12.47 -1.81 12.15
C ILE A 93 12.45 -2.79 13.34
N ARG A 94 11.27 -3.13 13.86
CA ARG A 94 11.10 -4.05 14.99
C ARG A 94 11.18 -5.51 14.55
N LYS A 95 11.94 -6.32 15.30
CA LYS A 95 12.00 -7.80 15.16
C LYS A 95 12.29 -8.28 13.72
N VAL A 96 13.15 -7.55 13.00
CA VAL A 96 13.56 -7.91 11.64
C VAL A 96 14.66 -8.96 11.70
N SER A 97 14.48 -10.08 11.00
CA SER A 97 15.50 -11.13 10.93
C SER A 97 16.77 -10.62 10.23
N PRO A 98 17.98 -11.08 10.62
CA PRO A 98 19.24 -10.61 10.03
C PRO A 98 19.26 -10.62 8.50
N SER A 99 18.75 -11.69 7.88
CA SER A 99 18.67 -11.85 6.42
C SER A 99 17.78 -10.82 5.70
N LYS A 100 16.88 -10.15 6.43
CA LYS A 100 15.93 -9.17 5.86
C LYS A 100 16.30 -7.72 6.17
N ARG A 101 17.31 -7.47 7.02
CA ARG A 101 17.66 -6.11 7.47
C ARG A 101 17.98 -5.18 6.30
N SER A 102 18.81 -5.62 5.36
CA SER A 102 19.15 -4.83 4.18
C SER A 102 17.95 -4.49 3.31
N LEU A 103 17.02 -5.45 3.13
CA LEU A 103 15.79 -5.24 2.37
C LEU A 103 14.89 -4.20 3.07
N VAL A 104 14.69 -4.34 4.39
CA VAL A 104 13.88 -3.38 5.17
C VAL A 104 14.50 -1.97 5.12
N ALA A 105 15.81 -1.85 5.27
CA ALA A 105 16.50 -0.56 5.18
C ALA A 105 16.31 0.08 3.80
N SER A 106 16.49 -0.68 2.70
CA SER A 106 16.27 -0.19 1.34
C SER A 106 14.84 0.26 1.11
N ASN A 107 13.84 -0.50 1.57
CA ASN A 107 12.42 -0.16 1.41
C ASN A 107 12.03 1.14 2.15
N ILE A 108 12.60 1.37 3.35
CA ILE A 108 12.40 2.62 4.10
C ILE A 108 13.05 3.79 3.34
N LEU A 109 14.29 3.62 2.86
CA LEU A 109 14.99 4.65 2.09
C LEU A 109 14.26 5.03 0.82
N GLU A 110 13.77 4.05 0.06
CA GLU A 110 13.00 4.26 -1.16
C GLU A 110 11.72 5.06 -0.89
N THR A 111 11.03 4.75 0.22
CA THR A 111 9.85 5.51 0.66
C THR A 111 10.20 6.98 0.96
N PHE A 112 11.31 7.23 1.65
CA PHE A 112 11.80 8.58 1.93
C PHE A 112 12.25 9.32 0.67
N GLN A 113 13.03 8.67 -0.20
CA GLN A 113 13.51 9.22 -1.46
C GLN A 113 12.35 9.64 -2.36
N ARG A 114 11.29 8.83 -2.45
CA ARG A 114 10.10 9.16 -3.23
C ARG A 114 9.38 10.40 -2.71
N ASN A 115 9.37 10.61 -1.39
CA ASN A 115 8.71 11.76 -0.79
C ASN A 115 9.60 13.03 -0.81
N TRP A 116 10.92 12.89 -0.80
CA TRP A 116 11.86 14.02 -0.74
C TRP A 116 12.72 14.19 -1.99
N LYS A 117 12.21 13.79 -3.17
CA LYS A 117 12.95 13.75 -4.46
C LYS A 117 13.77 15.01 -4.76
N SER A 118 13.21 16.20 -4.53
CA SER A 118 13.86 17.48 -4.87
C SER A 118 15.04 17.83 -3.96
N ALA A 119 15.17 17.17 -2.81
CA ALA A 119 16.19 17.46 -1.80
C ALA A 119 16.88 16.17 -1.30
N TRP A 120 16.93 15.13 -2.15
CA TRP A 120 17.58 13.86 -1.85
C TRP A 120 18.99 13.83 -2.46
N GLY A 121 20.01 13.64 -1.64
CA GLY A 121 21.41 13.59 -2.07
C GLY A 121 22.09 12.26 -1.73
N LEU A 122 23.07 11.87 -2.54
CA LEU A 122 23.83 10.61 -2.36
C LEU A 122 24.41 10.47 -0.95
N LYS A 123 24.94 11.57 -0.38
CA LYS A 123 25.46 11.60 0.99
C LYS A 123 24.38 11.34 2.04
N MET A 124 23.24 12.01 1.91
CA MET A 124 22.09 11.83 2.79
C MET A 124 21.59 10.38 2.76
N GLU A 125 21.48 9.80 1.56
CA GLU A 125 21.07 8.41 1.38
C GLU A 125 22.02 7.44 2.08
N HIS A 126 23.32 7.57 1.85
CA HIS A 126 24.32 6.69 2.45
C HIS A 126 24.32 6.77 3.98
N ILE A 127 24.29 7.98 4.54
CA ILE A 127 24.23 8.18 6.00
C ILE A 127 22.95 7.56 6.58
N LEU A 128 21.78 7.82 5.97
CA LEU A 128 20.52 7.23 6.42
C LEU A 128 20.54 5.70 6.32
N ARG A 129 21.13 5.13 5.27
CA ARG A 129 21.28 3.68 5.11
C ARG A 129 22.07 3.08 6.25
N MET A 130 23.22 3.66 6.58
CA MET A 130 24.06 3.16 7.68
C MET A 130 23.37 3.30 9.04
N ILE A 131 22.63 4.40 9.25
CA ILE A 131 21.82 4.59 10.46
C ILE A 131 20.72 3.53 10.57
N LEU A 132 19.95 3.30 9.51
CA LEU A 132 18.88 2.30 9.51
C LEU A 132 19.41 0.89 9.76
N LEU A 133 20.52 0.52 9.11
CA LEU A 133 21.19 -0.77 9.36
C LEU A 133 21.67 -0.89 10.80
N THR A 134 22.25 0.18 11.36
CA THR A 134 22.67 0.23 12.78
C THR A 134 21.48 -0.02 13.71
N LEU A 135 20.34 0.65 13.46
CA LEU A 135 19.12 0.50 14.27
C LEU A 135 18.50 -0.90 14.15
N LEU A 136 18.58 -1.52 12.98
CA LEU A 136 18.06 -2.87 12.73
C LEU A 136 18.85 -3.98 13.46
N GLU A 137 20.09 -3.69 13.91
CA GLU A 137 20.87 -4.60 14.75
C GLU A 137 20.59 -4.45 16.25
N GLN A 138 19.83 -3.43 16.65
CA GLN A 138 19.54 -3.19 18.06
C GLN A 138 18.48 -4.16 18.60
N PRO A 139 18.59 -4.59 19.87
CA PRO A 139 17.55 -5.40 20.52
C PRO A 139 16.19 -4.71 20.54
N SER A 140 16.20 -3.39 20.69
CA SER A 140 15.02 -2.52 20.63
C SER A 140 15.40 -1.20 19.98
N ALA A 141 14.70 -0.81 18.92
CA ALA A 141 14.87 0.47 18.25
C ALA A 141 13.53 0.95 17.68
N ASN A 142 13.41 2.27 17.50
CA ASN A 142 12.30 2.94 16.82
C ASN A 142 12.84 4.14 16.03
N PHE A 143 11.96 4.89 15.37
CA PHE A 143 12.39 5.96 14.45
C PHE A 143 13.05 7.15 15.16
N SER A 144 12.81 7.36 16.46
CA SER A 144 13.55 8.38 17.22
C SER A 144 15.05 8.08 17.27
N GLY A 145 15.43 6.80 17.17
CA GLY A 145 16.81 6.34 17.13
C GLY A 145 17.61 6.93 15.96
N ILE A 146 16.96 7.29 14.85
CA ILE A 146 17.62 7.91 13.69
C ILE A 146 18.23 9.24 14.10
N LEU A 147 17.44 10.10 14.73
CA LEU A 147 17.91 11.40 15.19
C LEU A 147 18.90 11.24 16.34
N ARG A 148 18.61 10.36 17.32
CA ARG A 148 19.51 10.12 18.47
C ARG A 148 20.90 9.68 18.03
N LEU A 149 21.02 8.78 17.06
CA LEU A 149 22.32 8.38 16.52
C LEU A 149 23.13 9.55 15.94
N LEU A 150 22.47 10.63 15.49
CA LEU A 150 23.16 11.81 14.95
C LEU A 150 23.66 12.78 16.04
N HIS A 151 22.90 12.97 17.13
CA HIS A 151 23.21 14.01 18.13
C HIS A 151 23.64 13.50 19.52
N ASP A 152 23.33 12.26 19.87
CA ASP A 152 23.62 11.64 21.17
C ASP A 152 24.76 10.63 21.02
N SER A 153 25.98 11.04 21.39
CA SER A 153 27.18 10.20 21.31
C SER A 153 27.12 9.03 22.29
N THR A 154 26.46 9.18 23.43
CA THR A 154 26.29 8.11 24.43
C THR A 154 25.42 7.00 23.84
N TYR A 155 24.24 7.35 23.33
CA TYR A 155 23.36 6.39 22.67
C TYR A 155 24.01 5.73 21.45
N ARG A 156 24.80 6.49 20.67
CA ARG A 156 25.56 5.94 19.56
C ARG A 156 26.55 4.88 20.04
N ASN A 157 27.36 5.18 21.05
CA ASN A 157 28.34 4.24 21.58
C ASN A 157 27.67 2.97 22.15
N GLU A 158 26.51 3.11 22.80
CA GLU A 158 25.69 1.96 23.22
C GLU A 158 25.27 1.10 22.02
N CYS A 159 24.74 1.72 20.95
CA CYS A 159 24.35 1.01 19.74
C CYS A 159 25.50 0.25 19.08
N LEU A 160 26.72 0.80 19.11
CA LEU A 160 27.92 0.19 18.53
C LEU A 160 28.29 -1.14 19.19
N THR A 161 27.94 -1.34 20.47
CA THR A 161 28.20 -2.60 21.18
C THR A 161 27.42 -3.79 20.59
N ASN A 162 26.28 -3.52 19.94
CA ASN A 162 25.42 -4.54 19.34
C ASN A 162 25.74 -4.80 17.86
N ILE A 163 26.62 -4.01 17.24
CA ILE A 163 26.91 -4.12 15.81
C ILE A 163 27.80 -5.33 15.55
N SER A 164 27.33 -6.21 14.68
CA SER A 164 28.02 -7.39 14.20
C SER A 164 28.77 -7.15 12.88
N SER A 165 28.22 -6.28 12.01
CA SER A 165 28.79 -5.98 10.69
C SER A 165 30.04 -5.08 10.77
N GLU A 166 31.15 -5.55 10.22
CA GLU A 166 32.40 -4.77 10.11
C GLU A 166 32.22 -3.49 9.30
N ALA A 167 31.42 -3.53 8.23
CA ALA A 167 31.15 -2.35 7.40
C ALA A 167 30.47 -1.22 8.18
N ILE A 168 29.51 -1.57 9.05
CA ILE A 168 28.82 -0.59 9.90
C ILE A 168 29.77 0.00 10.94
N ARG A 169 30.64 -0.83 11.56
CA ARG A 169 31.65 -0.34 12.50
C ARG A 169 32.63 0.62 11.83
N LEU A 170 33.17 0.25 10.66
CA LEU A 170 34.07 1.09 9.88
C LEU A 170 33.43 2.42 9.47
N PHE A 171 32.14 2.42 9.12
CA PHE A 171 31.39 3.65 8.86
C PHE A 171 31.44 4.56 10.08
N TRP A 172 31.06 4.08 11.26
CA TRP A 172 31.01 4.93 12.46
C TRP A 172 32.39 5.40 12.94
N GLU A 173 33.40 4.54 12.87
CA GLU A 173 34.76 4.83 13.35
C GLU A 173 35.57 5.74 12.40
N LYS A 174 35.46 5.52 11.08
CA LYS A 174 36.36 6.14 10.10
C LYS A 174 35.67 7.12 9.17
N GLU A 175 34.39 6.89 8.86
CA GLU A 175 33.67 7.70 7.87
C GLU A 175 32.84 8.79 8.55
N PHE A 176 32.01 8.42 9.53
CA PHE A 176 31.05 9.32 10.17
C PHE A 176 31.72 10.53 10.82
N VAL A 177 32.90 10.33 11.41
CA VAL A 177 33.72 11.38 12.03
C VAL A 177 34.17 12.47 11.05
N LYS A 178 34.13 12.20 9.74
CA LYS A 178 34.48 13.17 8.69
C LYS A 178 33.30 14.05 8.28
N TYR A 179 32.07 13.68 8.63
CA TYR A 179 30.88 14.48 8.31
C TYR A 179 30.78 15.70 9.21
N LYS A 180 30.48 16.85 8.60
CA LYS A 180 30.24 18.11 9.32
C LYS A 180 28.77 18.21 9.72
N PRO A 181 28.39 19.04 10.70
CA PRO A 181 26.98 19.27 11.05
C PRO A 181 26.10 19.59 9.82
N ASN A 182 26.61 20.38 8.87
CA ASN A 182 25.91 20.73 7.63
C ASN A 182 25.58 19.52 6.73
N ASP A 183 26.37 18.44 6.82
CA ASP A 183 26.08 17.20 6.10
C ASP A 183 24.91 16.43 6.71
N LEU A 184 24.67 16.61 8.02
CA LEU A 184 23.64 15.93 8.80
C LEU A 184 22.31 16.72 8.84
N LEU A 185 22.39 18.05 8.71
CA LEU A 185 21.22 18.95 8.73
C LEU A 185 20.06 18.53 7.80
N PRO A 186 20.29 18.08 6.55
CA PRO A 186 19.19 17.63 5.69
C PRO A 186 18.40 16.47 6.29
N ILE A 187 19.09 15.50 6.91
CA ILE A 187 18.46 14.36 7.58
C ILE A 187 17.68 14.84 8.79
N MET A 188 18.31 15.67 9.63
CA MET A 188 17.69 16.20 10.85
C MET A 188 16.44 17.02 10.54
N ASN A 189 16.46 17.86 9.51
CA ASN A 189 15.32 18.69 9.13
C ASN A 189 14.15 17.85 8.61
N LYS A 190 14.42 16.86 7.75
CA LYS A 190 13.38 16.01 7.17
C LYS A 190 12.77 15.06 8.20
N LEU A 191 13.60 14.32 8.93
CA LEU A 191 13.12 13.38 9.95
C LEU A 191 12.58 14.11 11.17
N GLY A 192 13.19 15.22 11.57
CA GLY A 192 12.71 16.07 12.65
C GLY A 192 11.33 16.65 12.34
N GLY A 193 11.14 17.19 11.12
CA GLY A 193 9.83 17.67 10.67
C GLY A 193 8.78 16.55 10.57
N PHE A 194 9.16 15.36 10.09
CA PHE A 194 8.24 14.22 10.03
C PHE A 194 7.84 13.71 11.42
N LEU A 195 8.80 13.56 12.34
CA LEU A 195 8.56 13.07 13.70
C LEU A 195 8.00 14.14 14.65
N SER A 196 7.96 15.41 14.26
CA SER A 196 7.31 16.47 15.05
C SER A 196 5.78 16.39 14.98
N HIS A 197 5.22 15.71 13.98
CA HIS A 197 3.79 15.41 13.93
C HIS A 197 3.44 14.42 15.06
N ASN A 198 2.59 14.86 15.99
CA ASN A 198 2.17 14.05 17.15
C ASN A 198 1.68 12.65 16.75
N ILE A 199 0.89 12.54 15.68
CA ILE A 199 0.41 11.23 15.22
C ILE A 199 1.55 10.33 14.73
N VAL A 200 2.49 10.88 13.96
CA VAL A 200 3.63 10.12 13.45
C VAL A 200 4.48 9.60 14.61
N ARG A 201 4.72 10.46 15.60
CA ARG A 201 5.45 10.10 16.82
C ARG A 201 4.71 9.02 17.61
N LYS A 202 3.39 9.14 17.80
CA LYS A 202 2.57 8.10 18.43
C LYS A 202 2.70 6.76 17.72
N ILE A 203 2.51 6.74 16.40
CA ILE A 203 2.54 5.53 15.58
C ILE A 203 3.92 4.88 15.58
N LEU A 204 4.98 5.65 15.25
CA LEU A 204 6.30 5.09 14.95
C LEU A 204 7.24 4.99 16.17
N VAL A 205 6.91 5.66 17.28
CA VAL A 205 7.82 5.80 18.43
C VAL A 205 7.16 5.39 19.76
N GLU A 206 6.01 5.98 20.11
CA GLU A 206 5.49 5.92 21.49
C GLU A 206 4.58 4.73 21.77
N ASN A 207 3.69 4.39 20.84
CA ASN A 207 2.66 3.37 21.09
C ASN A 207 3.28 1.99 21.29
N THR A 208 2.99 1.37 22.44
CA THR A 208 3.52 0.04 22.79
C THR A 208 2.71 -1.10 22.18
N LYS A 209 1.41 -0.87 21.91
CA LYS A 209 0.49 -1.82 21.28
C LYS A 209 0.69 -1.82 19.76
N GLN A 210 1.67 -2.59 19.32
CA GLN A 210 2.10 -2.65 17.93
C GLN A 210 1.19 -3.56 17.09
N ILE A 211 0.80 -3.10 15.89
CA ILE A 211 0.07 -3.94 14.94
C ILE A 211 0.97 -5.04 14.39
N SER A 212 0.41 -6.23 14.23
CA SER A 212 1.06 -7.35 13.53
C SER A 212 0.33 -7.58 12.22
N LEU A 213 0.85 -7.04 11.12
CA LEU A 213 0.26 -7.21 9.80
C LEU A 213 0.18 -8.69 9.43
N ARG A 214 1.23 -9.48 9.72
CA ARG A 214 1.19 -10.92 9.48
C ARG A 214 0.04 -11.61 10.22
N SER A 215 -0.17 -11.29 11.49
CA SER A 215 -1.28 -11.85 12.26
C SER A 215 -2.63 -11.41 11.71
N ILE A 216 -2.76 -10.17 11.21
CA ILE A 216 -3.99 -9.68 10.57
C ILE A 216 -4.33 -10.51 9.33
N LEU A 217 -3.34 -10.76 8.46
CA LEU A 217 -3.49 -11.57 7.26
C LEU A 217 -3.94 -13.01 7.60
N ASP A 218 -3.26 -13.66 8.54
CA ASP A 218 -3.53 -15.06 8.88
C ASP A 218 -4.85 -15.24 9.65
N SER A 219 -5.22 -14.26 10.49
CA SER A 219 -6.48 -14.28 11.25
C SER A 219 -7.69 -13.80 10.46
N ASN A 220 -7.52 -13.45 9.18
CA ASN A 220 -8.60 -13.00 8.31
C ASN A 220 -9.33 -11.75 8.87
N THR A 221 -8.59 -10.90 9.59
CA THR A 221 -9.07 -9.66 10.23
C THR A 221 -9.27 -8.57 9.18
N ILE A 222 -10.31 -7.75 9.30
CA ILE A 222 -10.47 -6.57 8.43
C ILE A 222 -9.53 -5.47 8.93
N LEU A 223 -8.72 -4.91 8.05
CA LEU A 223 -7.84 -3.79 8.33
C LEU A 223 -8.23 -2.60 7.45
N ILE A 224 -8.58 -1.48 8.06
CA ILE A 224 -8.86 -0.23 7.32
C ILE A 224 -7.82 0.79 7.76
N ILE A 225 -7.00 1.24 6.82
CA ILE A 225 -5.96 2.25 7.00
C ILE A 225 -6.49 3.55 6.38
N ASN A 226 -6.92 4.47 7.23
CA ASN A 226 -7.32 5.80 6.83
C ASN A 226 -6.09 6.73 6.92
N LEU A 227 -5.60 7.21 5.78
CA LEU A 227 -4.48 8.14 5.70
C LEU A 227 -4.91 9.61 5.67
N ALA A 228 -6.17 9.90 5.31
CA ALA A 228 -6.76 11.24 5.23
C ALA A 228 -5.78 12.36 4.83
N LYS A 229 -5.19 12.25 3.64
CA LYS A 229 -4.12 13.12 3.14
C LYS A 229 -4.41 14.61 3.28
N GLY A 230 -5.67 15.02 3.12
CA GLY A 230 -6.10 16.41 3.25
C GLY A 230 -5.98 16.97 4.68
N GLN A 231 -6.01 16.11 5.70
CA GLN A 231 -5.94 16.51 7.12
C GLN A 231 -4.53 16.43 7.68
N VAL A 232 -3.80 15.34 7.41
CA VAL A 232 -2.45 15.13 7.98
C VAL A 232 -1.31 15.65 7.10
N GLY A 233 -1.63 16.06 5.87
CA GLY A 233 -0.66 16.51 4.88
C GLY A 233 -0.10 15.39 4.01
N SER A 234 0.41 15.77 2.83
CA SER A 234 0.88 14.84 1.81
C SER A 234 2.05 13.97 2.27
N ASP A 235 3.02 14.58 2.93
CA ASP A 235 4.25 13.90 3.32
C ASP A 235 3.96 12.79 4.34
N VAL A 236 3.13 13.09 5.34
CA VAL A 236 2.74 12.13 6.37
C VAL A 236 1.98 10.95 5.76
N ALA A 237 0.94 11.23 4.97
CA ALA A 237 0.11 10.21 4.34
C ALA A 237 0.93 9.31 3.39
N ASN A 238 1.77 9.90 2.54
CA ASN A 238 2.56 9.15 1.57
C ASN A 238 3.61 8.26 2.24
N ILE A 239 4.31 8.78 3.26
CA ILE A 239 5.35 8.02 3.96
C ILE A 239 4.72 6.89 4.78
N LEU A 240 3.70 7.18 5.61
CA LEU A 240 3.05 6.14 6.40
C LEU A 240 2.38 5.09 5.52
N GLY A 241 1.65 5.51 4.49
CA GLY A 241 1.01 4.60 3.54
C GLY A 241 2.02 3.71 2.80
N GLY A 242 3.15 4.28 2.35
CA GLY A 242 4.21 3.53 1.70
C GLY A 242 4.89 2.53 2.64
N LEU A 243 5.22 2.94 3.87
CA LEU A 243 5.78 2.03 4.86
C LEU A 243 4.81 0.88 5.18
N LEU A 244 3.53 1.18 5.43
CA LEU A 244 2.51 0.18 5.77
C LEU A 244 2.29 -0.80 4.61
N LEU A 245 2.21 -0.31 3.38
CA LEU A 245 2.05 -1.18 2.22
C LEU A 245 3.27 -2.09 2.01
N THR A 246 4.49 -1.57 2.16
CA THR A 246 5.69 -2.40 2.06
C THR A 246 5.72 -3.46 3.16
N SER A 247 5.25 -3.15 4.37
CA SER A 247 5.13 -4.14 5.42
C SER A 247 3.99 -5.15 5.19
N LEU A 248 2.89 -4.76 4.53
CA LEU A 248 1.86 -5.68 4.05
C LEU A 248 2.41 -6.63 2.97
N ALA A 249 3.25 -6.11 2.06
CA ALA A 249 3.95 -6.93 1.06
C ALA A 249 4.87 -7.95 1.74
N SER A 250 5.73 -7.50 2.66
CA SER A 250 6.61 -8.38 3.45
C SER A 250 5.83 -9.43 4.24
N ALA A 251 4.71 -9.04 4.86
CA ALA A 251 3.80 -9.95 5.56
C ALA A 251 3.23 -11.00 4.60
N SER A 252 2.86 -10.61 3.38
CA SER A 252 2.36 -11.50 2.34
C SER A 252 3.41 -12.55 1.95
N PHE A 253 4.62 -12.13 1.61
CA PHE A 253 5.72 -13.04 1.24
C PHE A 253 6.13 -13.96 2.39
N SER A 254 6.02 -13.47 3.63
CA SER A 254 6.36 -14.29 4.79
C SER A 254 5.47 -15.53 4.93
N ARG A 255 4.27 -15.58 4.29
CA ARG A 255 3.34 -16.73 4.30
C ARG A 255 3.89 -17.96 3.56
N ILE A 256 5.13 -17.90 3.08
CA ILE A 256 5.86 -19.05 2.50
C ILE A 256 5.94 -20.24 3.46
N ASP A 257 5.90 -19.97 4.76
CA ASP A 257 5.90 -20.94 5.87
C ASP A 257 4.57 -21.70 6.05
N ILE A 258 3.47 -21.24 5.45
CA ILE A 258 2.18 -21.93 5.43
C ILE A 258 2.05 -22.71 4.11
N LEU A 259 1.59 -23.96 4.14
CA LEU A 259 1.31 -24.73 2.92
C LEU A 259 0.23 -24.05 2.09
N GLU A 260 0.35 -24.07 0.75
CA GLU A 260 -0.56 -23.30 -0.13
C GLU A 260 -2.04 -23.62 0.09
N LYS A 261 -2.38 -24.89 0.33
CA LYS A 261 -3.75 -25.36 0.60
C LYS A 261 -4.35 -24.81 1.89
N ASP A 262 -3.50 -24.45 2.86
CA ASP A 262 -3.90 -23.98 4.19
C ASP A 262 -3.88 -22.44 4.26
N ARG A 263 -3.44 -21.76 3.19
CA ARG A 263 -3.44 -20.29 3.11
C ARG A 263 -4.86 -19.77 2.85
N THR A 264 -5.38 -18.99 3.79
CA THR A 264 -6.64 -18.24 3.59
C THR A 264 -6.44 -17.08 2.61
N PRO A 265 -7.31 -16.92 1.59
CA PRO A 265 -7.28 -15.76 0.70
C PRO A 265 -7.48 -14.44 1.45
N TYR A 266 -6.74 -13.42 1.05
CA TYR A 266 -6.83 -12.08 1.63
C TYR A 266 -6.63 -11.02 0.54
N PHE A 267 -7.34 -9.90 0.61
CA PHE A 267 -7.36 -8.90 -0.47
C PHE A 267 -6.88 -7.53 -0.01
N PHE A 268 -6.05 -6.89 -0.81
CA PHE A 268 -5.61 -5.51 -0.59
C PHE A 268 -6.37 -4.58 -1.54
N TYR A 269 -7.25 -3.77 -0.98
CA TYR A 269 -7.91 -2.66 -1.65
C TYR A 269 -7.02 -1.43 -1.50
N ILE A 270 -6.55 -0.88 -2.62
CA ILE A 270 -5.64 0.26 -2.62
C ILE A 270 -6.19 1.31 -3.56
N ASP A 271 -6.71 2.38 -2.99
CA ASP A 271 -7.09 3.57 -3.77
C ASP A 271 -5.85 4.43 -4.04
N GLU A 272 -5.80 5.03 -5.22
CA GLU A 272 -4.66 5.81 -5.73
C GLU A 272 -3.30 5.15 -5.49
N PHE A 273 -3.20 3.85 -5.79
CA PHE A 273 -2.03 3.00 -5.46
C PHE A 273 -0.69 3.56 -5.96
N GLN A 274 -0.69 4.30 -7.07
CA GLN A 274 0.49 4.93 -7.67
C GLN A 274 1.13 6.01 -6.78
N ILE A 275 0.42 6.51 -5.76
CA ILE A 275 0.94 7.50 -4.81
C ILE A 275 1.68 6.81 -3.66
N LEU A 276 1.20 5.63 -3.25
CA LEU A 276 1.65 4.95 -2.04
C LEU A 276 2.87 4.04 -2.25
N SER A 277 3.17 3.67 -3.49
CA SER A 277 4.10 2.58 -3.77
C SER A 277 5.15 2.98 -4.79
N SER A 278 6.26 2.26 -4.79
CA SER A 278 7.20 2.33 -5.90
C SER A 278 6.71 1.45 -7.04
N THR A 279 7.27 1.72 -8.21
CA THR A 279 7.02 0.95 -9.44
C THR A 279 7.31 -0.52 -9.22
N GLU A 280 8.46 -0.76 -8.60
CA GLU A 280 9.08 -2.04 -8.36
C GLU A 280 8.21 -2.85 -7.39
N LEU A 281 7.77 -2.25 -6.28
CA LEU A 281 6.91 -2.93 -5.32
C LEU A 281 5.57 -3.35 -5.93
N ILE A 282 4.90 -2.47 -6.69
CA ILE A 282 3.62 -2.83 -7.32
C ILE A 282 3.80 -3.93 -8.36
N ALA A 283 4.84 -3.83 -9.19
CA ALA A 283 5.11 -4.84 -10.20
C ALA A 283 5.43 -6.20 -9.56
N GLU A 284 6.21 -6.21 -8.47
CA GLU A 284 6.51 -7.41 -7.70
C GLU A 284 5.24 -8.00 -7.06
N LEU A 285 4.41 -7.15 -6.45
CA LEU A 285 3.16 -7.57 -5.83
C LEU A 285 2.25 -8.25 -6.85
N LEU A 286 2.00 -7.60 -7.99
CA LEU A 286 1.15 -8.12 -9.07
C LEU A 286 1.68 -9.45 -9.65
N ALA A 287 3.00 -9.63 -9.73
CA ALA A 287 3.58 -10.83 -10.31
C ALA A 287 3.61 -12.02 -9.34
N GLN A 288 3.81 -11.77 -8.04
CA GLN A 288 4.24 -12.82 -7.11
C GLN A 288 3.24 -13.16 -6.00
N VAL A 289 2.40 -12.21 -5.56
CA VAL A 289 1.62 -12.42 -4.32
C VAL A 289 0.47 -13.41 -4.44
N ARG A 290 0.07 -13.74 -5.67
CA ARG A 290 -0.95 -14.77 -5.94
C ARG A 290 -0.61 -16.11 -5.32
N LYS A 291 0.68 -16.51 -5.33
CA LYS A 291 1.16 -17.76 -4.71
C LYS A 291 0.87 -17.79 -3.21
N PHE A 292 0.80 -16.63 -2.57
CA PHE A 292 0.52 -16.45 -1.14
C PHE A 292 -0.96 -16.24 -0.84
N LYS A 293 -1.84 -16.53 -1.82
CA LYS A 293 -3.30 -16.29 -1.76
C LYS A 293 -3.66 -14.83 -1.43
N ILE A 294 -2.87 -13.88 -1.94
CA ILE A 294 -3.17 -12.46 -1.85
C ILE A 294 -3.67 -11.96 -3.21
N GLY A 295 -4.81 -11.29 -3.20
CA GLY A 295 -5.33 -10.56 -4.37
C GLY A 295 -5.19 -9.06 -4.18
N LEU A 296 -4.95 -8.33 -5.27
CA LEU A 296 -4.87 -6.87 -5.26
C LEU A 296 -6.09 -6.33 -5.97
N ILE A 297 -6.75 -5.35 -5.36
CA ILE A 297 -7.87 -4.60 -5.91
C ILE A 297 -7.41 -3.14 -6.01
N LEU A 298 -6.91 -2.78 -7.19
CA LEU A 298 -6.24 -1.50 -7.42
C LEU A 298 -7.18 -0.51 -8.08
N ALA A 299 -7.13 0.74 -7.63
CA ALA A 299 -7.85 1.83 -8.28
C ALA A 299 -6.98 3.08 -8.46
N ASN A 300 -7.20 3.78 -9.58
CA ASN A 300 -6.64 5.11 -9.82
C ASN A 300 -7.53 5.91 -10.79
N GLN A 301 -7.23 7.20 -10.95
CA GLN A 301 -8.02 8.04 -11.86
C GLN A 301 -7.61 7.91 -13.32
N PHE A 302 -6.31 7.89 -13.60
CA PHE A 302 -5.81 7.98 -14.98
C PHE A 302 -4.62 7.06 -15.25
N LEU A 303 -4.64 6.38 -16.41
CA LEU A 303 -3.56 5.45 -16.79
C LEU A 303 -2.23 6.15 -17.02
N HIS A 304 -2.25 7.40 -17.49
CA HIS A 304 -1.03 8.18 -17.74
C HIS A 304 -0.25 8.54 -16.46
N GLN A 305 -0.88 8.46 -15.28
CA GLN A 305 -0.17 8.60 -13.99
C GLN A 305 0.71 7.39 -13.68
N LEU A 306 0.41 6.25 -14.29
CA LEU A 306 1.23 5.05 -14.19
C LEU A 306 2.40 5.17 -15.16
N ASN A 307 3.60 4.96 -14.65
CA ASN A 307 4.75 4.74 -15.52
C ASN A 307 4.55 3.46 -16.36
N VAL A 308 5.38 3.34 -17.40
CA VAL A 308 5.25 2.27 -18.40
C VAL A 308 5.38 0.89 -17.77
N GLU A 309 6.31 0.71 -16.82
CA GLU A 309 6.55 -0.58 -16.16
C GLU A 309 5.36 -1.03 -15.30
N VAL A 310 4.81 -0.15 -14.46
CA VAL A 310 3.59 -0.43 -13.69
C VAL A 310 2.44 -0.75 -14.63
N ARG A 311 2.26 0.05 -15.69
CA ARG A 311 1.16 -0.17 -16.65
C ARG A 311 1.26 -1.54 -17.32
N ASN A 312 2.45 -1.91 -17.77
CA ASN A 312 2.70 -3.22 -18.37
C ASN A 312 2.47 -4.34 -17.36
N SER A 313 2.88 -4.16 -16.11
CA SER A 313 2.63 -5.16 -15.06
C SER A 313 1.14 -5.30 -14.74
N VAL A 314 0.40 -4.19 -14.69
CA VAL A 314 -1.06 -4.21 -14.52
C VAL A 314 -1.72 -5.00 -15.65
N PHE A 315 -1.46 -4.67 -16.91
CA PHE A 315 -2.09 -5.36 -18.04
C PHE A 315 -1.61 -6.80 -18.22
N GLY A 316 -0.38 -7.12 -17.80
CA GLY A 316 0.17 -8.48 -17.88
C GLY A 316 -0.31 -9.43 -16.78
N ASN A 317 -0.66 -8.91 -15.61
CA ASN A 317 -0.96 -9.76 -14.44
C ASN A 317 -2.42 -9.65 -13.95
N VAL A 318 -3.16 -8.60 -14.31
CA VAL A 318 -4.53 -8.41 -13.84
C VAL A 318 -5.52 -9.16 -14.73
N GLY A 319 -6.30 -10.05 -14.12
CA GLY A 319 -7.32 -10.86 -14.77
C GLY A 319 -8.67 -10.13 -14.92
N THR A 320 -8.97 -9.16 -14.07
CA THR A 320 -10.20 -8.35 -14.19
C THR A 320 -9.89 -6.87 -14.35
N ILE A 321 -10.32 -6.30 -15.48
CA ILE A 321 -10.18 -4.87 -15.78
C ILE A 321 -11.57 -4.25 -15.85
N ILE A 322 -11.77 -3.15 -15.11
CA ILE A 322 -13.00 -2.35 -15.12
C ILE A 322 -12.68 -0.91 -15.48
N CYS A 323 -13.29 -0.42 -16.56
CA CYS A 323 -13.19 0.96 -16.99
C CYS A 323 -14.49 1.69 -16.69
N PHE A 324 -14.38 2.77 -15.93
CA PHE A 324 -15.41 3.80 -15.90
C PHE A 324 -15.19 4.80 -17.04
N ARG A 325 -15.93 5.92 -17.05
CA ARG A 325 -15.70 6.99 -18.02
C ARG A 325 -14.25 7.48 -18.02
N LEU A 326 -13.64 7.48 -19.21
CA LEU A 326 -12.23 7.82 -19.42
C LEU A 326 -12.03 9.17 -20.11
N GLY A 327 -10.79 9.68 -20.07
CA GLY A 327 -10.32 10.72 -20.99
C GLY A 327 -9.89 10.13 -22.33
N ILE A 328 -9.74 10.98 -23.35
CA ILE A 328 -9.46 10.53 -24.73
C ILE A 328 -8.17 9.70 -24.85
N HIS A 329 -7.12 10.07 -24.13
CA HIS A 329 -5.84 9.36 -24.17
C HIS A 329 -5.95 7.94 -23.60
N ASP A 330 -6.58 7.80 -22.44
CA ASP A 330 -6.78 6.50 -21.78
C ASP A 330 -7.79 5.64 -22.58
N ALA A 331 -8.83 6.26 -23.15
CA ALA A 331 -9.82 5.59 -23.99
C ALA A 331 -9.19 4.95 -25.25
N ASN A 332 -8.24 5.63 -25.90
CA ASN A 332 -7.53 5.09 -27.06
C ASN A 332 -6.70 3.85 -26.73
N LEU A 333 -6.13 3.79 -25.52
CA LEU A 333 -5.41 2.61 -25.05
C LEU A 333 -6.39 1.46 -24.78
N MET A 334 -7.51 1.75 -24.11
CA MET A 334 -8.48 0.71 -23.75
C MET A 334 -9.28 0.17 -24.91
N ALA A 335 -9.55 0.96 -25.95
CA ALA A 335 -10.16 0.48 -27.18
C ALA A 335 -9.34 -0.66 -27.82
N LYS A 336 -8.01 -0.63 -27.68
CA LYS A 336 -7.15 -1.72 -28.16
C LYS A 336 -7.27 -2.97 -27.27
N GLU A 337 -7.31 -2.79 -25.96
CA GLU A 337 -7.42 -3.89 -24.98
C GLU A 337 -8.80 -4.58 -24.99
N PHE A 338 -9.84 -3.83 -25.39
CA PHE A 338 -11.25 -4.25 -25.40
C PHE A 338 -11.77 -4.53 -26.83
N TYR A 339 -10.88 -4.54 -27.82
CA TYR A 339 -11.20 -4.88 -29.20
C TYR A 339 -11.76 -6.31 -29.31
N PRO A 340 -12.76 -6.57 -30.19
CA PRO A 340 -13.41 -5.64 -31.12
C PRO A 340 -14.67 -4.95 -30.58
N ILE A 341 -15.00 -5.14 -29.30
CA ILE A 341 -16.33 -4.81 -28.78
C ILE A 341 -16.52 -3.31 -28.55
N PHE A 342 -15.50 -2.63 -28.01
CA PHE A 342 -15.60 -1.22 -27.64
C PHE A 342 -14.62 -0.35 -28.41
N THR A 343 -15.08 0.84 -28.74
CA THR A 343 -14.35 1.91 -29.42
C THR A 343 -13.97 3.02 -28.44
N THR A 344 -13.08 3.92 -28.86
CA THR A 344 -12.70 5.09 -28.05
C THR A 344 -13.91 5.93 -27.61
N THR A 345 -14.89 6.12 -28.50
CA THR A 345 -16.07 6.95 -28.23
C THR A 345 -16.93 6.38 -27.10
N ASP A 346 -17.01 5.05 -27.00
CA ASP A 346 -17.76 4.38 -25.93
C ASP A 346 -17.20 4.76 -24.55
N PHE A 347 -15.88 4.64 -24.35
CA PHE A 347 -15.25 4.96 -23.07
C PHE A 347 -15.38 6.44 -22.67
N THR A 348 -15.37 7.36 -23.65
CA THR A 348 -15.49 8.79 -23.36
C THR A 348 -16.92 9.24 -23.06
N SER A 349 -17.92 8.54 -23.61
CA SER A 349 -19.35 8.87 -23.48
C SER A 349 -20.07 8.11 -22.37
N LEU A 350 -19.40 7.12 -21.75
CA LEU A 350 -19.95 6.28 -20.68
C LEU A 350 -20.54 7.11 -19.53
N ALA A 351 -21.77 6.78 -19.13
CA ALA A 351 -22.43 7.44 -18.01
C ALA A 351 -21.73 7.14 -16.67
N ASN A 352 -21.95 8.00 -15.68
CA ASN A 352 -21.51 7.71 -14.32
C ASN A 352 -22.17 6.41 -13.81
N TYR A 353 -21.46 5.64 -12.99
CA TYR A 353 -21.89 4.34 -12.45
C TYR A 353 -22.04 3.20 -13.46
N SER A 354 -21.94 3.48 -14.75
CA SER A 354 -21.78 2.48 -15.80
C SER A 354 -20.30 2.14 -16.00
N ILE A 355 -20.06 0.90 -16.37
CA ILE A 355 -18.72 0.32 -16.55
C ILE A 355 -18.65 -0.51 -17.82
N TYR A 356 -17.45 -0.55 -18.41
CA TYR A 356 -17.03 -1.61 -19.32
C TYR A 356 -16.02 -2.50 -18.60
N LEU A 357 -16.15 -3.81 -18.78
CA LEU A 357 -15.30 -4.74 -18.08
C LEU A 357 -14.94 -5.96 -18.91
N LYS A 358 -13.79 -6.53 -18.56
CA LYS A 358 -13.26 -7.80 -19.04
C LYS A 358 -12.95 -8.62 -17.79
N LEU A 359 -13.66 -9.73 -17.61
CA LEU A 359 -13.51 -10.61 -16.46
C LEU A 359 -12.60 -11.78 -16.81
N MET A 360 -11.89 -12.32 -15.82
CA MET A 360 -11.41 -13.70 -15.91
C MET A 360 -12.51 -14.62 -15.41
N ILE A 361 -12.81 -15.67 -16.19
CA ILE A 361 -13.79 -16.70 -15.84
C ILE A 361 -13.13 -18.06 -16.07
N ASP A 362 -12.85 -18.78 -14.98
CA ASP A 362 -12.15 -20.07 -15.01
C ASP A 362 -10.82 -20.01 -15.78
N GLY A 363 -10.06 -18.94 -15.56
CA GLY A 363 -8.78 -18.72 -16.25
C GLY A 363 -8.87 -18.31 -17.73
N LYS A 364 -10.08 -18.06 -18.26
CA LYS A 364 -10.29 -17.51 -19.61
C LYS A 364 -10.82 -16.08 -19.55
N PRO A 365 -10.22 -15.11 -20.28
CA PRO A 365 -10.77 -13.78 -20.41
C PRO A 365 -12.15 -13.82 -21.08
N SER A 366 -13.11 -13.11 -20.51
CA SER A 366 -14.45 -12.95 -21.10
C SER A 366 -14.36 -12.08 -22.36
N VAL A 367 -15.38 -12.20 -23.22
CA VAL A 367 -15.68 -11.13 -24.17
C VAL A 367 -15.97 -9.87 -23.34
N PRO A 368 -15.42 -8.69 -23.68
CA PRO A 368 -15.75 -7.46 -22.99
C PRO A 368 -17.25 -7.17 -23.05
N PHE A 369 -17.81 -6.64 -21.96
CA PHE A 369 -19.23 -6.30 -21.89
C PHE A 369 -19.48 -5.06 -21.04
N SER A 370 -20.72 -4.59 -21.04
CA SER A 370 -21.17 -3.42 -20.28
C SER A 370 -22.02 -3.82 -19.07
N ALA A 371 -21.91 -3.04 -18.01
CA ALA A 371 -22.68 -3.24 -16.79
C ALA A 371 -22.89 -1.91 -16.05
N ASP A 372 -23.86 -1.91 -15.15
CA ASP A 372 -24.01 -0.87 -14.15
C ASP A 372 -23.58 -1.39 -12.78
N THR A 373 -22.88 -0.55 -12.03
CA THR A 373 -22.51 -0.83 -10.63
C THR A 373 -23.77 -0.87 -9.76
N ILE A 374 -23.77 -1.76 -8.76
CA ILE A 374 -24.85 -1.84 -7.77
C ILE A 374 -24.41 -1.04 -6.54
N LEU A 375 -25.25 -0.08 -6.15
CA LEU A 375 -25.06 0.78 -4.98
C LEU A 375 -25.58 0.10 -3.71
#